data_AF-A0A2C9H5M6-F1
#
_entry.id   AF-A0A2C9H5M6-F1
#
_cell.length_a   1.000
_cell.length_b   1.000
_cell.length_c   1.000
_cell.angle_alpha   90.00
_cell.angle_beta   90.00
_cell.angle_gamma   90.00
#
_symmetry.space_group_name_H-M   'P 1'
#
loop_
_entity.id
_entity.type
_entity.pdbx_description
1 polymer ?
#
loop_
_entity_poly.entity_id
_entity_poly.type
_entity_poly.pdbx_seq_one_letter_code
_entity_poly.pdbx_strand_id
1 'polypeptide(L)'
;MSQEPAPVYQTQPVAAIYQGGSNMRGDQKWPPEEYKRQSEVDNEERRKLAQQPAFRPRRQQKDYADFFAKNALNNTYPGYRAPPGTQHHA
;
A
#
# COMPACT_ATOMS: atom_id res chain seq x y z
N MET A 1 27.48 -51.25 43.87
CA MET A 1 26.79 -49.97 44.14
C MET A 1 26.02 -49.59 42.89
N SER A 2 24.73 -49.96 42.79
CA SER A 2 23.87 -49.57 41.67
C SER A 2 22.79 -48.66 42.25
N GLN A 3 22.84 -47.38 41.93
CA GLN A 3 21.85 -46.40 42.37
C GLN A 3 20.70 -46.39 41.36
N GLU A 4 19.47 -46.64 41.82
CA GLU A 4 18.30 -46.47 40.96
C GLU A 4 18.06 -44.98 40.67
N PRO A 5 17.78 -44.61 39.41
CA PRO A 5 17.56 -43.22 39.04
C PRO A 5 16.26 -42.69 39.65
N ALA A 6 16.26 -41.42 40.05
CA ALA A 6 15.10 -40.77 40.62
C ALA A 6 13.94 -40.67 39.61
N PRO A 7 12.68 -40.81 40.05
CA PRO A 7 11.52 -40.71 39.17
C PRO A 7 11.38 -39.30 38.60
N VAL A 8 11.19 -39.21 37.29
CA VAL A 8 10.93 -37.95 36.57
C VAL A 8 9.42 -37.79 36.42
N TYR A 9 8.86 -36.76 37.05
CA TYR A 9 7.45 -36.40 36.91
C TYR A 9 7.28 -35.40 35.77
N GLN A 10 6.53 -35.78 34.73
CA GLN A 10 6.15 -34.84 33.67
C GLN A 10 4.92 -34.04 34.11
N THR A 11 5.10 -32.74 34.34
CA THR A 11 3.99 -31.82 34.56
C THR A 11 3.49 -31.32 33.20
N GLN A 12 2.21 -31.50 32.90
CA GLN A 12 1.61 -30.84 31.74
C GLN A 12 1.30 -29.38 32.09
N PRO A 13 1.57 -28.41 31.21
CA PRO A 13 1.21 -27.03 31.46
C PRO A 13 -0.32 -26.88 31.45
N VAL A 14 -0.88 -26.32 32.53
CA VAL A 14 -2.33 -26.02 32.71
C VAL A 14 -2.94 -25.26 31.53
N ALA A 15 -2.12 -24.51 30.79
CA ALA A 15 -2.55 -23.75 29.60
C ALA A 15 -3.15 -24.61 28.48
N ALA A 16 -2.86 -25.91 28.40
CA ALA A 16 -3.41 -26.77 27.34
C ALA A 16 -4.89 -27.17 27.55
N ILE A 17 -5.45 -26.96 28.74
CA ILE A 17 -6.81 -27.42 29.11
C ILE A 17 -7.84 -26.28 29.11
N TYR A 18 -7.42 -25.02 28.91
CA TYR A 18 -8.35 -23.90 28.94
C TYR A 18 -9.18 -23.81 27.64
N GLN A 19 -10.32 -24.52 27.62
CA GLN A 19 -11.32 -24.48 26.56
C GLN A 19 -12.31 -23.32 26.76
N GLY A 20 -11.80 -22.10 26.93
CA GLY A 20 -12.60 -20.87 26.77
C GLY A 20 -13.38 -20.42 28.00
N GLY A 21 -13.13 -19.17 28.38
CA GLY A 21 -14.08 -18.32 29.08
C GLY A 21 -14.85 -17.46 28.07
N SER A 22 -15.94 -16.84 28.53
CA SER A 22 -16.59 -15.76 27.77
C SER A 22 -15.54 -14.68 27.49
N ASN A 23 -15.17 -14.51 26.22
CA ASN A 23 -14.34 -13.38 25.79
C ASN A 23 -14.95 -12.11 26.36
N MET A 24 -14.22 -11.42 27.24
CA MET A 24 -14.65 -10.11 27.72
C MET A 24 -14.68 -9.15 26.52
N ARG A 25 -15.38 -8.02 26.65
CA ARG A 25 -15.47 -7.04 25.55
C ARG A 25 -14.09 -6.64 24.99
N GLY A 26 -13.04 -6.64 25.82
CA GLY A 26 -11.65 -6.37 25.42
C GLY A 26 -10.90 -7.53 24.76
N ASP A 27 -11.40 -8.77 24.89
CA ASP A 27 -10.83 -9.96 24.23
C ASP A 27 -11.33 -10.11 22.79
N GLN A 28 -12.27 -9.25 22.37
CA GLN A 28 -12.72 -9.21 20.99
C GLN A 28 -11.57 -8.77 20.10
N LYS A 29 -11.16 -9.66 19.21
CA LYS A 29 -10.11 -9.41 18.23
C LYS A 29 -10.52 -8.25 17.32
N TRP A 30 -9.71 -7.21 17.29
CA TRP A 30 -9.85 -6.12 16.33
C TRP A 30 -9.61 -6.62 14.89
N PRO A 31 -10.32 -6.13 13.86
CA PRO A 31 -11.40 -5.13 13.90
C PRO A 31 -12.75 -5.70 14.36
N PRO A 32 -13.65 -4.87 14.92
CA PRO A 32 -14.97 -5.32 15.33
C PRO A 32 -15.74 -5.91 14.14
N GLU A 33 -16.67 -6.83 14.42
CA GLU A 33 -17.39 -7.57 13.38
C GLU A 33 -18.13 -6.66 12.39
N GLU A 34 -18.60 -5.50 12.86
CA GLU A 34 -19.22 -4.47 12.03
C GLU A 34 -18.25 -3.89 10.99
N TYR A 35 -17.01 -3.56 11.39
CA TYR A 35 -15.98 -3.07 10.48
C TYR A 35 -15.56 -4.15 9.50
N LYS A 36 -15.49 -5.40 9.94
CA LYS A 36 -15.19 -6.54 9.07
C LYS A 36 -16.28 -6.70 8.00
N ARG A 37 -17.55 -6.66 8.38
CA ARG A 37 -18.68 -6.70 7.43
C ARG A 37 -18.65 -5.54 6.45
N GLN A 38 -18.38 -4.33 6.92
CA GLN A 38 -18.23 -3.16 6.03
C GLN A 38 -17.09 -3.35 5.03
N SER A 39 -15.94 -3.86 5.50
CA SER A 39 -14.79 -4.10 4.63
C SER A 39 -15.06 -5.17 3.56
N GLU A 40 -15.89 -6.17 3.88
CA GLU A 40 -16.32 -7.20 2.92
C GLU A 40 -17.20 -6.60 1.82
N VAL A 41 -18.16 -5.73 2.20
CA VAL A 41 -19.00 -4.99 1.26
C VAL A 41 -18.16 -4.10 0.35
N ASP A 42 -17.25 -3.29 0.91
CA ASP A 42 -16.37 -2.40 0.14
C ASP A 42 -15.49 -3.20 -0.84
N ASN A 43 -15.03 -4.38 -0.43
CA ASN A 43 -14.21 -5.25 -1.27
C ASN A 43 -15.02 -5.91 -2.39
N GLU A 44 -16.28 -6.24 -2.15
CA GLU A 44 -17.20 -6.68 -3.20
C GLU A 44 -17.47 -5.59 -4.22
N GLU A 45 -17.68 -4.35 -3.78
CA GLU A 45 -17.85 -3.20 -4.68
C GLU A 45 -16.61 -2.94 -5.52
N ARG A 46 -15.41 -2.99 -4.92
CA ARG A 46 -14.14 -2.90 -5.66
C ARG A 46 -13.99 -4.00 -6.69
N ARG A 47 -14.35 -5.25 -6.36
CA ARG A 47 -14.32 -6.37 -7.30
C ARG A 47 -15.31 -6.20 -8.44
N LYS A 48 -16.53 -5.71 -8.17
CA LYS A 48 -17.54 -5.41 -9.19
C LYS A 48 -17.09 -4.28 -10.12
N LEU A 49 -16.44 -3.24 -9.58
CA LEU A 49 -15.87 -2.15 -10.35
C LEU A 49 -14.70 -2.62 -11.24
N ALA A 50 -13.84 -3.50 -10.71
CA ALA A 50 -12.73 -4.07 -11.46
C ALA A 50 -13.16 -5.04 -12.58
N GLN A 51 -14.33 -5.67 -12.46
CA GLN A 51 -14.93 -6.50 -13.52
C GLN A 51 -15.47 -5.67 -14.69
N GLN A 52 -15.79 -4.39 -14.46
CA GLN A 52 -16.14 -3.52 -15.59
C GLN A 52 -14.95 -3.46 -16.55
N PRO A 53 -15.19 -3.38 -17.87
CA PRO A 53 -14.11 -3.16 -18.81
C PRO A 53 -13.31 -1.96 -18.31
N ALA A 54 -12.01 -2.18 -18.05
CA ALA A 54 -11.15 -1.15 -17.51
C ALA A 54 -11.36 0.10 -18.35
N PHE A 55 -12.01 1.13 -17.79
CA PHE A 55 -12.23 2.38 -18.48
C PHE A 55 -10.87 3.04 -18.59
N ARG A 56 -10.14 2.67 -19.64
CA ARG A 56 -8.86 3.23 -19.99
C ARG A 56 -9.14 4.15 -21.17
N PRO A 57 -9.52 5.41 -20.90
CA PRO A 57 -9.73 6.37 -21.98
C PRO A 57 -8.46 6.38 -22.83
N ARG A 58 -8.63 6.27 -24.14
CA ARG A 58 -7.50 6.20 -25.07
C ARG A 58 -6.65 7.45 -24.88
N ARG A 59 -5.33 7.28 -24.78
CA ARG A 59 -4.41 8.41 -24.76
C ARG A 59 -4.59 9.19 -26.05
N GLN A 60 -5.08 10.42 -25.94
CA GLN A 60 -5.15 11.33 -27.09
C GLN A 60 -3.74 11.82 -27.39
N GLN A 61 -3.23 11.54 -28.58
CA GLN A 61 -2.01 12.15 -29.10
C GLN A 61 -2.40 13.52 -29.65
N LYS A 62 -2.43 14.52 -28.76
CA LYS A 62 -2.72 15.91 -29.15
C LYS A 62 -1.49 16.51 -29.80
N ASP A 63 -1.65 17.01 -31.01
CA ASP A 63 -0.63 17.84 -31.66
C ASP A 63 -0.78 19.28 -31.17
N TYR A 64 0.26 19.79 -30.53
CA TYR A 64 0.31 21.16 -30.01
C TYR A 64 1.22 22.06 -30.87
N ALA A 65 1.67 21.59 -32.05
CA ALA A 65 2.56 22.36 -32.92
C ALA A 65 2.02 23.77 -33.21
N ASP A 66 0.73 23.90 -33.53
CA ASP A 66 0.09 25.18 -33.80
C ASP A 66 0.06 26.12 -32.59
N PHE A 67 -0.11 25.56 -31.39
CA PHE A 67 -0.11 26.34 -30.16
C PHE A 67 1.30 26.90 -29.88
N PHE A 68 2.33 26.07 -30.03
CA PHE A 68 3.71 26.50 -29.82
C PHE A 68 4.20 27.43 -30.94
N ALA A 69 3.75 27.25 -32.18
CA ALA A 69 4.07 28.15 -33.28
C ALA A 69 3.49 29.56 -33.04
N LYS A 70 2.24 29.65 -32.57
CA LYS A 70 1.60 30.93 -32.22
C LYS A 70 2.24 31.63 -31.04
N ASN A 71 2.76 30.87 -30.07
CA ASN A 71 3.38 31.40 -28.86
C ASN A 71 4.92 31.36 -28.91
N ALA A 72 5.51 31.18 -30.10
CA ALA A 72 6.95 31.17 -30.26
C ALA A 72 7.51 32.56 -29.92
N LEU A 73 8.48 32.60 -29.01
CA LEU A 73 9.19 33.83 -28.68
C LEU A 73 10.01 34.28 -29.88
N ASN A 74 10.10 35.61 -30.09
CA ASN A 74 10.91 36.17 -31.17
C ASN A 74 12.42 35.96 -30.89
N ASN A 75 13.23 35.98 -31.94
CA ASN A 75 14.70 35.81 -31.82
C ASN A 75 15.38 36.93 -31.02
N THR A 76 14.67 38.03 -30.79
CA THR A 76 15.12 39.18 -30.00
C THR A 76 14.77 39.03 -28.52
N TYR A 77 13.98 38.01 -28.13
CA TYR A 77 13.58 37.82 -26.75
C TYR A 77 14.80 37.48 -25.90
N PRO A 78 15.12 38.30 -24.88
CA PRO A 78 16.30 38.06 -24.05
C PRO A 78 16.04 36.85 -23.14
N GLY A 79 16.57 35.69 -23.55
CA GLY A 79 16.69 34.53 -22.67
C GLY A 79 17.86 34.70 -21.69
N TYR A 80 17.80 33.99 -20.57
CA TYR A 80 18.94 33.90 -19.67
C TYR A 80 20.12 33.24 -20.39
N ARG A 81 21.27 33.93 -20.42
CA ARG A 81 22.55 33.35 -20.86
C ARG A 81 23.46 33.27 -19.64
N ALA A 82 24.10 32.12 -19.49
CA ALA A 82 25.14 31.96 -18.48
C ALA A 82 26.24 33.01 -18.70
N PRO A 83 26.75 33.65 -17.63
CA PRO A 83 27.79 34.65 -17.77
C PRO A 83 29.06 34.06 -18.40
N PRO A 84 29.81 34.86 -19.15
CA PRO A 84 31.06 34.41 -19.76
C PRO A 84 32.02 33.90 -18.66
N GLY A 85 32.65 32.75 -18.88
CA GLY A 85 33.59 32.13 -17.95
C GLY A 85 32.99 31.14 -16.94
N THR A 86 31.66 30.95 -16.90
CA THR A 86 31.02 29.92 -16.05
C THR A 86 30.71 28.62 -16.80
N GLN A 87 31.09 28.52 -18.07
CA GLN A 87 30.98 27.28 -18.84
C GLN A 87 32.25 26.45 -18.64
N HIS A 88 32.12 25.28 -18.01
CA HIS A 88 33.19 24.29 -17.97
C HIS A 88 33.14 23.49 -19.28
N HIS A 89 34.17 23.60 -20.11
CA HIS A 89 34.36 22.69 -21.24
C HIS A 89 34.87 21.35 -20.69
N ALA A 90 34.16 20.27 -21.00
CA ALA A 90 34.62 18.90 -20.75
C ALA A 90 35.58 18.45 -21.86
#